data_AF-A0A147HQU0-F1
#
_entry.id   AF-A0A147HQU0-F1
#
_cell.length_a   1.000
_cell.length_b   1.000
_cell.length_c   1.000
_cell.angle_alpha   90.00
_cell.angle_beta   90.00
_cell.angle_gamma   90.00
#
_symmetry.space_group_name_H-M   'P 1'
#
loop_
_entity.id
_entity.type
_entity.pdbx_description
1 polymer ?
#
loop_
_entity_poly.entity_id
_entity_poly.type
_entity_poly.pdbx_seq_one_letter_code
_entity_poly.pdbx_strand_id
1 'polypeptide(L)'
;DRLNVSGFFNYRQADLVQNGARSYAACPVAQLTKDSALSCSPLSTYSRSGFVSPVSGPNANAQYVNNPDGSRTFVPWGPGAGNAANPYDDVSFQRANERYTAGGFVNFKIAPEVEIYGDGIWFRDTSENPTPRRVYAYSVQGTTPYQVNCDNPFLSGGQAGALGCAPGSTGFAPLDVRYRFDGQPAQADRFVNMGFRASGGVRGNIGDAWSYDVGGVYARNQQDWYLGPTSQNDRVNRALDVVSVNGTPTCRSVVNGTDPSCIPFDAFRAGSG
;
A
#
# COMPACT_ATOMS: atom_id res chain seq x y z
N ASP A 1 -4.60 36.74 -41.60
CA ASP A 1 -5.96 36.99 -41.06
C ASP A 1 -6.99 35.88 -41.28
N ARG A 2 -6.74 34.87 -42.14
CA ARG A 2 -7.70 33.77 -42.40
C ARG A 2 -7.51 32.53 -41.51
N LEU A 3 -6.37 32.41 -40.83
CA LEU A 3 -6.04 31.32 -39.92
C LEU A 3 -5.80 31.90 -38.52
N ASN A 4 -6.45 31.32 -37.52
CA ASN A 4 -6.17 31.58 -36.10
C ASN A 4 -5.86 30.24 -35.43
N VAL A 5 -4.71 30.18 -34.75
CA VAL A 5 -4.31 29.03 -33.94
C VAL A 5 -3.93 29.56 -32.56
N SER A 6 -4.46 28.94 -31.52
CA SER A 6 -4.07 29.21 -30.14
C SER A 6 -3.91 27.90 -29.39
N GLY A 7 -3.11 27.91 -28.34
CA GLY A 7 -2.85 26.73 -27.54
C GLY A 7 -2.38 27.06 -26.16
N PHE A 8 -2.46 26.07 -25.28
CA PHE A 8 -2.00 26.17 -23.92
C PHE A 8 -1.35 24.86 -23.48
N PHE A 9 -0.46 25.00 -22.51
CA PHE A 9 0.15 23.89 -21.79
C PHE A 9 0.17 24.25 -20.32
N ASN A 10 -0.22 23.30 -19.48
CA ASN A 10 -0.19 23.43 -18.03
C ASN A 10 0.53 22.22 -17.43
N TYR A 11 1.47 22.53 -16.55
CA TYR A 11 2.12 21.57 -15.68
C TYR A 11 1.74 21.90 -14.24
N ARG A 12 1.35 20.88 -13.48
CA ARG A 12 1.11 20.98 -12.05
C ARG A 12 1.79 19.82 -11.34
N GLN A 13 2.56 20.12 -10.32
CA GLN A 13 3.11 19.16 -9.39
C GLN A 13 2.63 19.50 -7.98
N ALA A 14 2.38 18.47 -7.19
CA ALA A 14 2.16 18.58 -5.76
C ALA A 14 2.94 17.46 -5.07
N ASP A 15 3.77 17.83 -4.10
CA ASP A 15 4.52 16.84 -3.32
C ASP A 15 3.61 16.14 -2.30
N LEU A 16 4.05 14.96 -1.89
CA LEU A 16 3.41 14.19 -0.83
C LEU A 16 3.41 15.01 0.46
N VAL A 17 2.24 15.15 1.06
CA VAL A 17 2.11 15.58 2.44
C VAL A 17 1.72 14.36 3.27
N GLN A 18 2.66 13.88 4.07
CA GLN A 18 2.40 12.81 5.03
C GLN A 18 1.42 13.29 6.09
N ASN A 19 0.42 12.47 6.38
CA ASN A 19 -0.50 12.75 7.46
C ASN A 19 0.23 12.76 8.81
N GLY A 20 1.20 11.87 9.04
CA GLY A 20 2.06 11.88 10.23
C GLY A 20 2.81 13.20 10.51
N ALA A 21 2.96 14.06 9.50
CA ALA A 21 3.52 15.42 9.67
C ALA A 21 2.49 16.44 10.21
N ARG A 22 1.32 15.99 10.67
CA ARG A 22 0.26 16.83 11.23
C ARG A 22 0.07 16.53 12.70
N SER A 23 -0.13 17.58 13.50
CA SER A 23 -0.32 17.46 14.96
C SER A 23 -1.52 16.59 15.33
N TYR A 24 -2.58 16.58 14.52
CA TYR A 24 -3.76 15.75 14.74
C TYR A 24 -3.58 14.29 14.29
N ALA A 25 -2.51 13.98 13.54
CA ALA A 25 -2.22 12.61 13.13
C ALA A 25 -1.49 11.83 14.23
N ALA A 26 -1.15 12.47 15.34
CA ALA A 26 -0.82 11.77 16.57
C ALA A 26 -1.99 10.87 17.01
N CYS A 27 -1.71 9.97 17.94
CA CYS A 27 -2.72 9.02 18.36
C CYS A 27 -4.00 9.70 18.88
N PRO A 28 -5.18 9.38 18.33
CA PRO A 28 -6.41 9.96 18.83
C PRO A 28 -6.68 9.50 20.26
N VAL A 29 -7.07 10.47 21.10
CA VAL A 29 -7.48 10.22 22.47
C VAL A 29 -8.87 9.62 22.45
N ALA A 30 -9.00 8.40 22.95
CA ALA A 30 -10.25 7.67 23.02
C ALA A 30 -10.56 7.25 24.45
N GLN A 31 -11.84 7.30 24.78
CA GLN A 31 -12.41 6.74 26.00
C GLN A 31 -13.41 5.65 25.59
N LEU A 32 -12.97 4.40 25.58
CA LEU A 32 -13.73 3.30 24.98
C LEU A 32 -15.02 2.94 25.74
N THR A 33 -15.13 3.35 27.00
CA THR A 33 -16.34 3.21 27.83
C THR A 33 -16.49 4.46 28.70
N LYS A 34 -17.69 4.70 29.24
CA LYS A 34 -18.04 5.92 29.99
C LYS A 34 -17.04 6.30 31.11
N ASP A 35 -16.35 5.31 31.69
CA ASP A 35 -15.45 5.49 32.84
C ASP A 35 -14.04 4.90 32.62
N SER A 36 -13.68 4.51 31.38
CA SER A 36 -12.32 4.02 31.12
C SER A 36 -11.28 5.14 31.12
N ALA A 37 -10.03 4.79 31.40
CA ALA A 37 -8.91 5.71 31.25
C ALA A 37 -8.80 6.18 29.79
N LEU A 38 -8.42 7.45 29.60
CA LEU A 38 -8.07 7.96 28.29
C LEU A 38 -6.93 7.13 27.72
N SER A 39 -7.12 6.66 26.49
CA SER A 39 -6.19 5.78 25.81
C SER A 39 -5.94 6.26 24.39
N CYS A 40 -4.83 5.81 23.84
CA CYS A 40 -4.49 6.00 22.44
C CYS A 40 -5.20 4.91 21.63
N SER A 41 -6.20 5.27 20.81
CA SER A 41 -6.96 4.32 19.98
C SER A 41 -7.63 4.99 18.78
N PRO A 42 -7.60 4.40 17.57
CA PRO A 42 -7.18 3.03 17.28
C PRO A 42 -5.65 2.84 17.24
N LEU A 43 -5.22 1.64 17.64
CA LEU A 43 -3.85 1.17 17.50
C LEU A 43 -3.72 0.23 16.30
N SER A 44 -2.60 0.31 15.59
CA SER A 44 -2.27 -0.62 14.53
C SER A 44 -1.48 -1.82 15.08
N THR A 45 -1.81 -3.00 14.56
CA THR A 45 -1.06 -4.27 14.76
C THR A 45 0.14 -4.39 13.83
N TYR A 46 0.29 -3.49 12.85
CA TYR A 46 1.46 -3.43 11.97
C TYR A 46 2.59 -2.63 12.63
N SER A 47 3.10 -3.13 13.76
CA SER A 47 4.21 -2.50 14.49
C SER A 47 5.57 -2.92 13.93
N ARG A 48 6.60 -2.09 14.16
CA ARG A 48 8.01 -2.41 13.82
C ARG A 48 8.58 -3.55 14.65
N SER A 49 8.00 -3.80 15.81
CA SER A 49 8.41 -4.90 16.68
C SER A 49 7.83 -6.24 16.23
N GLY A 50 6.88 -6.24 15.29
CA GLY A 50 6.21 -7.44 14.84
C GLY A 50 5.13 -7.90 15.80
N PHE A 51 3.91 -8.00 15.30
CA PHE A 51 2.77 -8.56 16.01
C PHE A 51 2.74 -10.07 15.84
N VAL A 52 2.44 -10.78 16.93
CA VAL A 52 2.33 -12.24 16.98
C VAL A 52 1.07 -12.60 17.77
N SER A 53 0.24 -13.47 17.21
CA SER A 53 -0.92 -14.02 17.90
C SER A 53 -1.05 -15.52 17.62
N PRO A 54 -0.88 -16.40 18.62
CA PRO A 54 -1.19 -17.81 18.46
C PRO A 54 -2.65 -18.00 18.08
N VAL A 55 -2.95 -18.89 17.13
CA VAL A 55 -4.35 -19.22 16.77
C VAL A 55 -4.87 -20.40 17.58
N SER A 56 -3.99 -21.21 18.15
CA SER A 56 -4.32 -22.35 19.00
C SER A 56 -3.42 -22.43 20.23
N GLY A 57 -3.67 -23.40 21.10
CA GLY A 57 -2.85 -23.64 22.29
C GLY A 57 -3.26 -22.78 23.49
N PRO A 58 -2.43 -22.75 24.55
CA PRO A 58 -2.81 -22.15 25.83
C PRO A 58 -3.02 -20.62 25.76
N ASN A 59 -2.41 -19.94 24.79
CA ASN A 59 -2.53 -18.51 24.56
C ASN A 59 -3.25 -18.18 23.25
N ALA A 60 -4.19 -19.03 22.82
CA ALA A 60 -4.97 -18.78 21.60
C ALA A 60 -5.62 -17.39 21.65
N ASN A 61 -5.45 -16.61 20.58
CA ASN A 61 -5.92 -15.24 20.40
C ASN A 61 -5.28 -14.20 21.34
N ALA A 62 -4.27 -14.57 22.12
CA ALA A 62 -3.49 -13.59 22.86
C ALA A 62 -2.69 -12.72 21.88
N GLN A 63 -2.70 -11.41 22.11
CA GLN A 63 -2.09 -10.44 21.23
C GLN A 63 -0.75 -9.99 21.81
N TYR A 64 0.33 -10.33 21.10
CA TYR A 64 1.69 -9.99 21.49
C TYR A 64 2.38 -9.12 20.43
N VAL A 65 3.47 -8.50 20.86
CA VAL A 65 4.55 -8.11 19.98
C VAL A 65 5.87 -8.71 20.45
N ASN A 66 6.87 -8.79 19.59
CA ASN A 66 8.23 -9.03 20.09
C ASN A 66 8.65 -7.87 20.99
N ASN A 67 9.37 -8.18 22.06
CA ASN A 67 9.81 -7.18 23.02
C ASN A 67 10.68 -6.12 22.31
N PRO A 68 10.28 -4.83 22.33
CA PRO A 68 11.01 -3.76 21.67
C PRO A 68 12.44 -3.56 22.19
N ASP A 69 12.78 -4.09 23.37
CA ASP A 69 14.15 -4.08 23.91
C ASP A 69 15.12 -5.01 23.15
N GLY A 70 14.61 -5.79 22.18
CA GLY A 70 15.39 -6.71 21.35
C GLY A 70 15.62 -8.07 21.98
N SER A 71 15.14 -8.31 23.21
CA SER A 71 15.09 -9.63 23.82
C SER A 71 14.11 -10.52 23.04
N ARG A 72 14.42 -11.82 22.97
CA ARG A 72 13.56 -12.83 22.33
C ARG A 72 12.43 -13.26 23.26
N THR A 73 11.64 -12.29 23.69
CA THR A 73 10.44 -12.46 24.52
C THR A 73 9.25 -11.78 23.86
N PHE A 74 8.05 -12.18 24.28
CA PHE A 74 6.82 -11.51 23.89
C PHE A 74 6.35 -10.59 25.01
N VAL A 75 5.86 -9.41 24.63
CA VAL A 75 5.14 -8.51 25.53
C VAL A 75 3.73 -8.29 24.97
N PRO A 76 2.74 -7.94 25.82
CA PRO A 76 1.39 -7.67 25.34
C PRO A 76 1.38 -6.55 24.29
N TRP A 77 0.63 -6.77 23.21
CA TRP A 77 0.31 -5.70 22.26
C TRP A 77 -0.57 -4.66 22.95
N GLY A 78 -0.31 -3.37 22.71
CA GLY A 78 -1.08 -2.29 23.32
C GLY A 78 -0.34 -0.95 23.29
N PRO A 79 -0.85 0.05 24.03
CA PRO A 79 -0.21 1.36 24.15
C PRO A 79 1.22 1.22 24.70
N GLY A 80 2.19 1.83 24.03
CA GLY A 80 3.59 1.83 24.45
C GLY A 80 4.54 1.94 23.26
N ALA A 81 5.73 2.49 23.50
CA ALA A 81 6.76 2.60 22.46
C ALA A 81 7.14 1.20 21.95
N GLY A 82 6.95 0.96 20.65
CA GLY A 82 7.22 -0.33 20.01
C GLY A 82 6.13 -1.40 20.19
N ASN A 83 5.17 -1.21 21.10
CA ASN A 83 4.12 -2.20 21.36
C ASN A 83 2.93 -2.11 20.38
N ALA A 84 2.82 -0.99 19.68
CA ALA A 84 1.85 -0.76 18.62
C ALA A 84 2.40 0.26 17.61
N ALA A 85 1.70 0.42 16.48
CA ALA A 85 1.96 1.51 15.54
C ALA A 85 0.77 2.48 15.47
N ASN A 86 1.07 3.71 15.06
CA ASN A 86 0.04 4.67 14.68
C ASN A 86 -0.54 4.26 13.31
N PRO A 87 -1.86 4.05 13.16
CA PRO A 87 -2.44 3.70 11.87
C PRO A 87 -2.39 4.84 10.83
N TYR A 88 -2.07 6.07 11.26
CA TYR A 88 -2.16 7.27 10.44
C TYR A 88 -0.82 7.93 10.08
N ASP A 89 0.31 7.33 10.47
CA ASP A 89 1.64 7.92 10.26
C ASP A 89 2.05 7.98 8.78
N ASP A 90 1.78 6.92 8.03
CA ASP A 90 2.22 6.74 6.63
C ASP A 90 1.11 6.91 5.59
N VAL A 91 -0.04 7.46 5.97
CA VAL A 91 -1.10 7.77 5.01
C VAL A 91 -0.89 9.16 4.41
N SER A 92 -1.25 9.33 3.14
CA SER A 92 -1.24 10.66 2.53
C SER A 92 -2.34 11.53 3.14
N PHE A 93 -1.98 12.70 3.65
CA PHE A 93 -2.95 13.79 3.79
C PHE A 93 -3.25 14.39 2.41
N GLN A 94 -2.20 14.62 1.64
CA GLN A 94 -2.27 14.95 0.22
C GLN A 94 -1.34 14.00 -0.51
N ARG A 95 -1.86 13.29 -1.51
CA ARG A 95 -1.06 12.42 -2.38
C ARG A 95 -0.09 13.24 -3.22
N ALA A 96 1.07 12.67 -3.53
CA ALA A 96 1.90 13.22 -4.59
C ALA A 96 1.10 13.18 -5.90
N ASN A 97 1.17 14.25 -6.68
CA ASN A 97 0.49 14.35 -7.96
C ASN A 97 1.35 15.08 -8.98
N GLU A 98 1.32 14.59 -10.20
CA GLU A 98 1.89 15.24 -11.37
C GLU A 98 0.85 15.25 -12.49
N ARG A 99 0.53 16.43 -13.02
CA ARG A 99 -0.44 16.58 -14.11
C ARG A 99 0.11 17.43 -15.23
N TYR A 100 -0.03 16.88 -16.42
CA TYR A 100 0.19 17.55 -17.70
C TYR A 100 -1.17 17.78 -18.34
N THR A 101 -1.44 18.99 -18.81
CA THR A 101 -2.62 19.30 -19.62
C THR A 101 -2.17 20.14 -20.80
N ALA A 102 -2.58 19.75 -22.01
CA ALA A 102 -2.29 20.49 -23.22
C ALA A 102 -3.58 20.63 -24.02
N GLY A 103 -3.75 21.75 -24.70
CA GLY A 103 -4.89 21.92 -25.58
C GLY A 103 -4.67 23.02 -26.58
N GLY A 104 -5.54 23.06 -27.58
CA GLY A 104 -5.45 24.01 -28.67
C GLY A 104 -6.77 24.20 -29.39
N PHE A 105 -6.83 25.32 -30.11
CA PHE A 105 -7.96 25.76 -30.91
C PHE A 105 -7.43 26.20 -32.27
N VAL A 106 -8.13 25.84 -33.33
CA VAL A 106 -7.86 26.27 -34.69
C VAL A 106 -9.14 26.75 -35.35
N ASN A 107 -9.06 27.87 -36.05
CA ASN A 107 -10.13 28.37 -36.93
C ASN A 107 -9.51 28.77 -38.26
N PHE A 108 -10.10 28.34 -39.37
CA PHE A 108 -9.64 28.64 -40.72
C PHE A 108 -10.79 29.02 -41.64
N LYS A 109 -10.73 30.24 -42.18
CA LYS A 109 -11.73 30.77 -43.13
C LYS A 109 -11.35 30.39 -44.56
N ILE A 110 -11.99 29.35 -45.11
CA ILE A 110 -11.82 28.91 -46.51
C ILE A 110 -12.41 29.96 -47.47
N ALA A 111 -13.55 30.53 -47.10
CA ALA A 111 -14.28 31.59 -47.81
C ALA A 111 -14.93 32.52 -46.77
N PRO A 112 -15.42 33.72 -47.15
CA PRO A 112 -16.20 34.55 -46.23
C PRO A 112 -17.40 33.80 -45.63
N GLU A 113 -17.95 32.83 -46.36
CA GLU A 113 -19.14 32.07 -46.02
C GLU A 113 -18.83 30.68 -45.42
N VAL A 114 -17.55 30.28 -45.31
CA VAL A 114 -17.15 28.93 -44.87
C VAL A 114 -15.92 28.99 -43.96
N GLU A 115 -16.10 28.55 -42.71
CA GLU A 115 -15.06 28.43 -41.69
C GLU A 115 -15.00 27.00 -41.15
N ILE A 116 -13.79 26.43 -41.12
CA ILE A 116 -13.50 25.18 -40.41
C ILE A 116 -12.96 25.54 -39.03
N TYR A 117 -13.46 24.87 -37.99
CA TYR A 117 -12.97 25.01 -36.64
C TYR A 117 -12.63 23.66 -36.01
N GLY A 118 -11.76 23.68 -35.01
CA GLY A 118 -11.47 22.53 -34.18
C GLY A 118 -10.82 22.90 -32.86
N ASP A 119 -11.07 22.08 -31.85
CA ASP A 119 -10.40 22.16 -30.55
C ASP A 119 -10.01 20.78 -30.05
N GLY A 120 -8.99 20.74 -29.21
CA GLY A 120 -8.53 19.53 -28.57
C GLY A 120 -7.96 19.83 -27.20
N ILE A 121 -8.24 18.94 -26.25
CA ILE A 121 -7.61 18.93 -24.94
C ILE A 121 -7.17 17.51 -24.60
N TRP A 122 -5.96 17.41 -24.08
CA TRP A 122 -5.38 16.20 -23.55
C TRP A 122 -4.92 16.45 -22.12
N PHE A 123 -5.05 15.44 -21.27
CA PHE A 123 -4.40 15.44 -19.97
C PHE A 123 -3.82 14.08 -19.65
N ARG A 124 -2.79 14.10 -18.81
CA ARG A 124 -2.28 12.94 -18.09
C ARG A 124 -1.98 13.37 -16.67
N ASP A 125 -2.62 12.72 -15.70
CA ASP A 125 -2.28 12.87 -14.30
C ASP A 125 -1.81 11.55 -13.71
N THR A 126 -0.73 11.63 -12.93
CA THR A 126 -0.24 10.56 -12.07
C THR A 126 -0.48 11.00 -10.63
N SER A 127 -1.09 10.14 -9.82
CA SER A 127 -1.18 10.32 -8.37
C SER A 127 -0.57 9.11 -7.67
N GLU A 128 0.21 9.36 -6.62
CA GLU A 128 0.89 8.31 -5.86
C GLU A 128 0.54 8.38 -4.38
N ASN A 129 0.27 7.22 -3.79
CA ASN A 129 0.03 7.07 -2.36
C ASN A 129 1.06 6.09 -1.78
N PRO A 130 1.89 6.49 -0.79
CA PRO A 130 2.81 5.58 -0.16
C PRO A 130 2.05 4.49 0.62
N THR A 131 2.56 3.27 0.53
CA THR A 131 2.10 2.12 1.30
C THR A 131 3.31 1.47 1.95
N PRO A 132 3.34 1.30 3.29
CA PRO A 132 4.44 0.65 3.95
C PRO A 132 4.49 -0.84 3.57
N ARG A 133 5.71 -1.36 3.43
CA ARG A 133 5.93 -2.79 3.23
C ARG A 133 5.52 -3.55 4.48
N ARG A 134 4.68 -4.56 4.32
CA ARG A 134 4.13 -5.32 5.44
C ARG A 134 4.06 -6.81 5.15
N VAL A 135 4.22 -7.61 6.22
CA VAL A 135 3.55 -8.91 6.29
C VAL A 135 2.15 -8.64 6.77
N TYR A 136 1.17 -8.91 5.91
CA TYR A 136 -0.24 -8.75 6.22
C TYR A 136 -0.74 -9.85 7.15
N ALA A 137 -1.86 -9.61 7.82
CA ALA A 137 -2.57 -10.69 8.49
C ALA A 137 -2.91 -11.79 7.48
N TYR A 138 -2.86 -13.06 7.90
CA TYR A 138 -3.24 -14.17 7.01
C TYR A 138 -4.67 -14.02 6.46
N SER A 139 -5.54 -13.34 7.21
CA SER A 139 -6.93 -13.05 6.86
C SER A 139 -7.11 -12.11 5.66
N VAL A 140 -6.07 -11.36 5.27
CA VAL A 140 -6.11 -10.50 4.07
C VAL A 140 -6.12 -11.34 2.79
N GLN A 141 -5.60 -12.57 2.83
CA GLN A 141 -5.43 -13.44 1.67
C GLN A 141 -6.27 -14.71 1.72
N GLY A 142 -6.87 -15.04 2.86
CA GLY A 142 -7.69 -16.24 3.01
C GLY A 142 -8.09 -16.50 4.46
N THR A 143 -8.32 -17.76 4.80
CA THR A 143 -8.75 -18.17 6.17
C THR A 143 -7.73 -19.04 6.89
N THR A 144 -6.68 -19.49 6.20
CA THR A 144 -5.65 -20.37 6.76
C THR A 144 -4.56 -19.56 7.48
N PRO A 145 -4.33 -19.79 8.79
CA PRO A 145 -3.25 -19.14 9.53
C PRO A 145 -1.87 -19.47 8.97
N TYR A 146 -0.91 -18.58 9.22
CA TYR A 146 0.50 -18.92 9.02
C TYR A 146 0.91 -20.08 9.92
N GLN A 147 1.93 -20.80 9.50
CA GLN A 147 2.51 -21.90 10.26
C GLN A 147 3.97 -21.60 10.58
N VAL A 148 4.37 -21.86 11.82
CA VAL A 148 5.78 -21.87 12.23
C VAL A 148 6.13 -23.23 12.80
N ASN A 149 7.28 -23.78 12.44
CA ASN A 149 7.77 -25.02 13.01
C ASN A 149 8.25 -24.81 14.46
N CYS A 150 7.93 -25.73 15.35
CA CYS A 150 8.23 -25.61 16.78
C CYS A 150 9.72 -25.72 17.12
N ASP A 151 10.51 -26.28 16.22
CA ASP A 151 11.97 -26.36 16.26
C ASP A 151 12.65 -25.18 15.52
N ASN A 152 11.92 -24.09 15.25
CA ASN A 152 12.45 -22.93 14.54
C ASN A 152 13.60 -22.28 15.35
N PRO A 153 14.82 -22.14 14.77
CA PRO A 153 15.99 -21.61 15.48
C PRO A 153 15.88 -20.11 15.86
N PHE A 154 14.87 -19.40 15.35
CA PHE A 154 14.58 -18.02 15.74
C PHE A 154 13.76 -17.92 17.04
N LEU A 155 13.01 -18.96 17.42
CA LEU A 155 12.22 -18.96 18.64
C LEU A 155 13.11 -19.13 19.88
N SER A 156 12.86 -18.34 20.92
CA SER A 156 13.28 -18.71 22.27
C SER A 156 12.35 -19.77 22.85
N GLY A 157 12.80 -20.48 23.89
CA GLY A 157 11.95 -21.44 24.61
C GLY A 157 10.67 -20.82 25.17
N GLY A 158 10.74 -19.57 25.64
CA GLY A 158 9.57 -18.85 26.14
C GLY A 158 8.58 -18.50 25.03
N GLN A 159 9.07 -18.06 23.86
CA GLN A 159 8.23 -17.76 22.70
C GLN A 159 7.59 -19.03 22.13
N ALA A 160 8.35 -20.13 22.03
CA ALA A 160 7.83 -21.43 21.61
C ALA A 160 6.71 -21.90 22.56
N GLY A 161 6.91 -21.81 23.87
CA GLY A 161 5.87 -22.12 24.86
C GLY A 161 4.64 -21.23 24.72
N ALA A 162 4.81 -19.93 24.45
CA ALA A 162 3.72 -18.99 24.22
C ALA A 162 2.88 -19.34 22.99
N LEU A 163 3.51 -19.84 21.92
CA LEU A 163 2.87 -20.34 20.70
C LEU A 163 2.22 -21.73 20.86
N GLY A 164 2.40 -22.39 22.01
CA GLY A 164 1.87 -23.73 22.29
C GLY A 164 2.75 -24.88 21.82
N CYS A 165 4.03 -24.64 21.51
CA CYS A 165 4.98 -25.68 21.18
C CYS A 165 5.46 -26.41 22.43
N ALA A 166 5.32 -27.74 22.44
CA ALA A 166 5.93 -28.59 23.46
C ALA A 166 7.46 -28.61 23.28
N PRO A 167 8.26 -28.65 24.37
CA PRO A 167 9.71 -28.77 24.29
C PRO A 167 10.14 -29.97 23.42
N GLY A 168 11.01 -29.72 22.43
CA GLY A 168 11.50 -30.75 21.51
C GLY A 168 10.53 -31.14 20.38
N SER A 169 9.36 -30.50 20.27
CA SER A 169 8.44 -30.73 19.16
C SER A 169 8.99 -30.18 17.85
N THR A 170 8.85 -30.95 16.76
CA THR A 170 9.10 -30.52 15.37
C THR A 170 7.81 -30.26 14.61
N GLY A 171 6.66 -30.23 15.30
CA GLY A 171 5.36 -29.93 14.72
C GLY A 171 5.23 -28.46 14.32
N PHE A 172 4.04 -28.06 13.86
CA PHE A 172 3.75 -26.67 13.51
C PHE A 172 2.77 -26.05 14.50
N ALA A 173 2.98 -24.77 14.80
CA ALA A 173 2.05 -23.93 15.53
C ALA A 173 1.39 -22.93 14.57
N PRO A 174 0.04 -22.84 14.54
CA PRO A 174 -0.65 -21.84 13.74
C PRO A 174 -0.59 -20.48 14.44
N LEU A 175 -0.23 -19.43 13.70
CA LEU A 175 -0.15 -18.07 14.20
C LEU A 175 -0.64 -17.05 13.17
N ASP A 176 -1.06 -15.91 13.67
CA ASP A 176 -1.02 -14.66 12.91
C ASP A 176 0.30 -13.95 13.22
N VAL A 177 0.96 -13.48 12.18
CA VAL A 177 2.16 -12.66 12.31
C VAL A 177 2.06 -11.51 11.34
N ARG A 178 2.28 -10.30 11.86
CA ARG A 178 2.20 -9.07 11.08
C ARG A 178 3.43 -8.26 11.35
N TYR A 179 4.05 -7.75 10.30
CA TYR A 179 5.29 -7.03 10.41
C TYR A 179 5.23 -5.78 9.54
N ARG A 180 5.85 -4.70 10.00
CA ARG A 180 6.02 -3.47 9.23
C ARG A 180 7.50 -3.19 9.04
N PHE A 181 7.92 -3.05 7.78
CA PHE A 181 9.31 -2.94 7.36
C PHE A 181 9.71 -1.48 7.13
N ASP A 182 9.78 -0.68 8.19
CA ASP A 182 10.04 0.77 8.08
C ASP A 182 11.47 1.14 7.71
N GLY A 183 12.41 0.19 7.78
CA GLY A 183 13.77 0.36 7.25
C GLY A 183 13.85 0.26 5.73
N GLN A 184 12.75 -0.13 5.06
CA GLN A 184 12.70 -0.29 3.61
C GLN A 184 11.96 0.88 2.96
N PRO A 185 12.32 1.25 1.71
CA PRO A 185 11.55 2.22 0.95
C PRO A 185 10.08 1.80 0.87
N ALA A 186 9.18 2.73 1.23
CA ALA A 186 7.76 2.55 1.06
C ALA A 186 7.45 2.15 -0.38
N GLN A 187 6.45 1.29 -0.54
CA GLN A 187 5.84 1.07 -1.85
C GLN A 187 4.92 2.25 -2.18
N ALA A 188 4.45 2.32 -3.41
CA ALA A 188 3.47 3.31 -3.81
C ALA A 188 2.37 2.65 -4.64
N ASP A 189 1.12 2.96 -4.30
CA ASP A 189 0.01 2.79 -5.21
C ASP A 189 0.02 3.98 -6.16
N ARG A 190 0.12 3.72 -7.45
CA ARG A 190 0.15 4.72 -8.52
C ARG A 190 -1.10 4.62 -9.36
N PHE A 191 -1.79 5.74 -9.51
CA PHE A 191 -2.99 5.90 -10.32
C PHE A 191 -2.65 6.83 -11.48
N VAL A 192 -2.82 6.36 -12.72
CA VAL A 192 -2.55 7.14 -13.92
C VAL A 192 -3.86 7.34 -14.66
N ASN A 193 -4.32 8.59 -14.77
CA ASN A 193 -5.47 8.94 -15.59
C ASN A 193 -4.99 9.67 -16.85
N MET A 194 -5.56 9.29 -17.99
CA MET A 194 -5.30 9.91 -19.28
C MET A 194 -6.62 10.20 -19.96
N GLY A 195 -6.74 11.37 -20.56
CA GLY A 195 -7.93 11.72 -21.32
C GLY A 195 -7.61 12.59 -22.50
N PHE A 196 -8.39 12.41 -23.55
CA PHE A 196 -8.39 13.26 -24.73
C PHE A 196 -9.83 13.57 -25.14
N ARG A 197 -10.09 14.81 -25.48
CA ARG A 197 -11.32 15.25 -26.14
C ARG A 197 -10.95 16.18 -27.27
N ALA A 198 -11.46 15.91 -28.46
CA ALA A 198 -11.42 16.85 -29.57
C ALA A 198 -12.81 17.08 -30.15
N SER A 199 -13.04 18.29 -30.62
CA SER A 199 -14.21 18.66 -31.39
C SER A 199 -13.80 19.39 -32.65
N GLY A 200 -14.67 19.38 -33.66
CA GLY A 200 -14.44 20.15 -34.86
C GLY A 200 -15.63 20.08 -35.80
N GLY A 201 -15.69 21.04 -36.71
CA GLY A 201 -16.82 21.21 -37.60
C GLY A 201 -16.59 22.26 -38.66
N VAL A 202 -17.63 22.46 -39.46
CA VAL A 202 -17.71 23.49 -40.49
C VAL A 202 -18.93 24.36 -40.20
N ARG A 203 -18.73 25.67 -40.18
CA ARG A 203 -19.78 26.65 -39.98
C ARG A 203 -19.71 27.76 -41.02
N GLY A 204 -20.84 28.41 -41.25
CA GLY A 204 -20.92 29.42 -42.30
C GLY A 204 -22.32 29.94 -42.57
N ASN A 205 -22.45 30.68 -43.67
CA ASN A 205 -23.71 31.27 -44.11
C ASN A 205 -24.06 30.84 -45.53
N ILE A 206 -25.35 30.77 -45.85
CA ILE A 206 -25.88 30.55 -47.20
C ILE A 206 -26.72 31.78 -47.54
N GLY A 207 -26.12 32.71 -48.30
CA GLY A 207 -26.67 34.05 -48.47
C GLY A 207 -26.82 34.80 -47.14
N ASP A 208 -27.71 35.78 -47.09
CA ASP A 208 -27.95 36.58 -45.89
C ASP A 208 -29.00 35.97 -44.94
N ALA A 209 -29.65 34.88 -45.37
CA ALA A 209 -30.85 34.35 -44.72
C ALA A 209 -30.61 33.10 -43.84
N TRP A 210 -29.52 32.37 -44.05
CA TRP A 210 -29.29 31.08 -43.39
C TRP A 210 -27.86 30.93 -42.87
N SER A 211 -27.71 30.45 -41.65
CA SER A 211 -26.43 30.02 -41.05
C SER A 211 -26.44 28.53 -40.76
N TYR A 212 -25.30 27.86 -40.87
CA TYR A 212 -25.14 26.45 -40.55
C TYR A 212 -23.91 26.20 -39.65
N ASP A 213 -23.98 25.14 -38.86
CA ASP A 213 -22.84 24.57 -38.11
C ASP A 213 -23.04 23.05 -38.03
N VAL A 214 -22.09 22.30 -38.59
CA VAL A 214 -22.08 20.84 -38.54
C VAL A 214 -20.74 20.40 -37.99
N GLY A 215 -20.77 19.64 -36.89
CA GLY A 215 -19.57 19.20 -36.20
C GLY A 215 -19.71 17.86 -35.49
N GLY A 216 -18.59 17.39 -34.96
CA GLY A 216 -18.49 16.14 -34.22
C GLY A 216 -17.54 16.27 -33.03
N VAL A 217 -17.69 15.34 -32.07
CA VAL A 217 -16.83 15.20 -30.90
C VAL A 217 -16.28 13.78 -30.86
N TYR A 218 -15.01 13.67 -30.49
CA TYR A 218 -14.41 12.41 -30.08
C TYR A 218 -13.78 12.58 -28.70
N ALA A 219 -14.06 11.64 -27.79
CA ALA A 219 -13.47 11.64 -26.46
C ALA A 219 -13.11 10.23 -26.02
N ARG A 220 -11.98 10.09 -25.32
CA ARG A 220 -11.55 8.85 -24.70
C ARG A 220 -10.88 9.15 -23.37
N ASN A 221 -11.20 8.34 -22.36
CA ASN A 221 -10.53 8.34 -21.07
C ASN A 221 -10.01 6.95 -20.76
N GLN A 222 -8.88 6.87 -20.09
CA GLN A 222 -8.26 5.65 -19.60
C GLN A 222 -7.73 5.89 -18.19
N GLN A 223 -7.84 4.86 -17.35
CA GLN A 223 -7.32 4.88 -16.00
C GLN A 223 -6.57 3.57 -15.74
N ASP A 224 -5.28 3.69 -15.40
CA ASP A 224 -4.41 2.58 -15.05
C ASP A 224 -4.08 2.63 -13.56
N TRP A 225 -4.12 1.46 -12.92
CA TRP A 225 -3.88 1.29 -11.49
C TRP A 225 -2.67 0.37 -11.30
N TYR A 226 -1.67 0.84 -10.58
CA TYR A 226 -0.52 0.06 -10.18
C TYR A 226 -0.48 0.02 -8.67
N LEU A 227 -0.80 -1.13 -8.09
CA LEU A 227 -0.82 -1.31 -6.64
C LEU A 227 0.51 -1.88 -6.15
N GLY A 228 0.94 -1.46 -4.95
CA GLY A 228 2.11 -2.02 -4.28
C GLY A 228 1.95 -3.53 -4.07
N PRO A 229 3.01 -4.34 -4.28
CA PRO A 229 2.92 -5.78 -4.11
C PRO A 229 2.74 -6.16 -2.64
N THR A 230 1.73 -6.98 -2.36
CA THR A 230 1.48 -7.55 -1.04
C THR A 230 2.36 -8.79 -0.80
N SER A 231 2.66 -9.08 0.47
CA SER A 231 3.36 -10.30 0.86
C SER A 231 2.54 -11.54 0.48
N GLN A 232 3.09 -12.49 -0.28
CA GLN A 232 2.38 -13.72 -0.64
C GLN A 232 2.40 -14.73 0.51
N ASN A 233 1.23 -15.29 0.87
CA ASN A 233 1.10 -16.23 1.99
C ASN A 233 2.07 -17.41 1.91
N ASP A 234 2.22 -18.02 0.74
CA ASP A 234 3.13 -19.17 0.57
C ASP A 234 4.59 -18.80 0.83
N ARG A 235 5.01 -17.60 0.40
CA ARG A 235 6.37 -17.11 0.64
C ARG A 235 6.60 -16.81 2.12
N VAL A 236 5.61 -16.23 2.79
CA VAL A 236 5.67 -15.99 4.24
C VAL A 236 5.76 -17.31 4.99
N ASN A 237 4.90 -18.29 4.68
CA ASN A 237 4.94 -19.62 5.29
C ASN A 237 6.29 -20.33 5.07
N ARG A 238 6.84 -20.29 3.85
CA ARG A 238 8.17 -20.86 3.58
C ARG A 238 9.29 -20.16 4.35
N ALA A 239 9.19 -18.84 4.53
CA ALA A 239 10.16 -18.07 5.29
C ALA A 239 10.03 -18.26 6.83
N LEU A 240 8.88 -18.74 7.31
CA LEU A 240 8.62 -19.09 8.71
C LEU A 240 8.94 -20.55 9.04
N ASP A 241 9.00 -21.45 8.05
CA ASP A 241 9.47 -22.84 8.23
C ASP A 241 11.00 -22.90 8.08
N VAL A 242 11.69 -22.72 9.19
CA VAL A 242 13.15 -22.56 9.23
C VAL A 242 13.77 -23.67 10.07
N VAL A 243 14.76 -24.34 9.48
CA VAL A 243 15.56 -25.38 10.12
C VAL A 243 17.00 -24.92 10.29
N SER A 244 17.71 -25.50 11.25
CA SER A 244 19.15 -25.30 11.38
C SER A 244 19.89 -26.28 10.45
N VAL A 245 20.66 -25.76 9.50
CA VAL A 245 21.59 -26.54 8.66
C VAL A 245 23.01 -26.14 9.06
N ASN A 246 23.72 -27.05 9.74
CA ASN A 246 25.07 -26.79 10.25
C ASN A 246 25.16 -25.50 11.11
N GLY A 247 24.14 -25.22 11.92
CA GLY A 247 24.07 -24.02 12.76
C GLY A 247 23.57 -22.76 12.03
N THR A 248 23.26 -22.84 10.74
CA THR A 248 22.73 -21.72 9.95
C THR A 248 21.21 -21.86 9.77
N PRO A 249 20.40 -20.89 10.22
CA PRO A 249 18.97 -20.85 9.92
C PRO A 249 18.74 -20.84 8.40
N THR A 250 17.98 -21.80 7.89
CA THR A 250 17.72 -22.00 6.46
C THR A 250 16.25 -22.37 6.27
N CYS A 251 15.56 -21.80 5.26
CA CYS A 251 14.19 -22.22 4.97
C CYS A 251 14.20 -23.72 4.62
N ARG A 252 13.26 -24.50 5.16
CA ARG A 252 13.12 -25.90 4.78
C ARG A 252 12.90 -26.08 3.27
N SER A 253 12.29 -25.09 2.63
CA SER A 253 12.07 -25.06 1.18
C SER A 253 13.35 -24.97 0.35
N VAL A 254 14.44 -24.42 0.90
CA VAL A 254 15.76 -24.42 0.27
C VAL A 254 16.36 -25.81 0.37
N VAL A 255 16.27 -26.43 1.56
CA VAL A 255 16.84 -27.75 1.84
C VAL A 255 16.18 -28.85 0.98
N ASN A 256 14.86 -28.78 0.78
CA ASN A 256 14.13 -29.76 -0.02
C ASN A 256 14.02 -29.39 -1.52
N GLY A 257 14.57 -28.25 -1.94
CA GLY A 257 14.58 -27.78 -3.33
C GLY A 257 13.26 -27.21 -3.87
N THR A 258 12.22 -27.07 -3.05
CA THR A 258 10.91 -26.52 -3.50
C THR A 258 10.95 -25.01 -3.78
N ASP A 259 11.75 -24.25 -3.03
CA ASP A 259 12.01 -22.83 -3.27
C ASP A 259 13.46 -22.51 -2.87
N PRO A 260 14.42 -22.68 -3.80
CA PRO A 260 15.83 -22.39 -3.57
C PRO A 260 16.12 -20.90 -3.29
N SER A 261 15.16 -20.01 -3.58
CA SER A 261 15.30 -18.56 -3.40
C SER A 261 14.74 -18.04 -2.07
N CYS A 262 14.19 -18.93 -1.23
CA CYS A 262 13.62 -18.54 0.05
C CYS A 262 14.69 -17.99 1.00
N ILE A 263 14.36 -16.85 1.61
CA ILE A 263 15.18 -16.21 2.64
C ILE A 263 14.45 -16.39 3.97
N PRO A 264 15.10 -16.97 5.01
CA PRO A 264 14.51 -17.13 6.34
C PRO A 264 14.07 -15.79 6.93
N PHE A 265 12.89 -15.76 7.54
CA PHE A 265 12.36 -14.57 8.20
C PHE A 265 12.33 -14.77 9.72
N ASP A 266 13.19 -14.04 10.44
CA ASP A 266 13.17 -13.99 11.91
C ASP A 266 12.00 -13.12 12.37
N ALA A 267 10.78 -13.66 12.38
CA ALA A 267 9.62 -12.91 12.83
C ALA A 267 9.52 -12.75 14.36
N PHE A 268 10.49 -13.29 15.12
CA PHE A 268 10.44 -13.48 16.57
C PHE A 268 11.44 -12.61 17.35
N ARG A 269 11.91 -11.54 16.72
CA ARG A 269 12.72 -10.50 17.31
C ARG A 269 12.18 -9.15 16.85
N ALA A 270 12.22 -8.12 17.71
CA ALA A 270 11.81 -6.78 17.30
C ALA A 270 12.78 -6.17 16.28
N GLY A 271 12.25 -5.47 15.27
CA GLY A 271 13.04 -4.78 14.26
C GLY A 271 13.82 -5.70 13.32
N SER A 272 13.38 -6.95 13.14
CA SER A 272 14.01 -7.95 12.27
C SER A 272 13.69 -7.80 10.78
N GLY A 273 13.17 -6.63 10.40
CA GLY A 273 12.66 -6.30 9.08
C GLY A 273 13.45 -5.20 8.36
#